data_AF-A0A4Q9KT35-F1
#
_entry.id   AF-A0A4Q9KT35-F1
#
_cell.length_a   1.000
_cell.length_b   1.000
_cell.length_c   1.000
_cell.angle_alpha   90.00
_cell.angle_beta   90.00
_cell.angle_gamma   90.00
#
_symmetry.space_group_name_H-M   'P 1'
#
loop_
_entity.id
_entity.type
_entity.pdbx_description
1 polymer ?
#
loop_
_entity_poly.entity_id
_entity_poly.type
_entity_poly.pdbx_seq_one_letter_code
_entity_poly.pdbx_strand_id
1 'polypeptide(L)' 'SDIQKGNKQEQSNKYFGFDCLTGKIQNNIENGIIEPSSLKIKVLSIATEAVCNMINVDSIVILNKEKKRERTEC' A
#
# COMPACT_ATOMS: atom_id res chain seq x y z
N SER A 1 -25.12 -40.68 1.48
CA SER A 1 -25.01 -39.46 0.66
C SER A 1 -25.21 -38.30 1.62
N ASP A 2 -24.20 -37.55 2.06
CA ASP A 2 -23.04 -37.10 1.31
C ASP A 2 -21.83 -36.92 2.23
N ILE A 3 -20.76 -37.58 1.79
CA ILE A 3 -19.42 -37.54 2.35
C ILE A 3 -18.70 -36.38 1.64
N GLN A 4 -18.19 -35.41 2.42
CA GLN A 4 -17.07 -34.50 2.10
C GLN A 4 -17.20 -33.53 0.91
N LYS A 5 -17.38 -32.22 1.17
CA LYS A 5 -16.95 -31.13 0.26
C LYS A 5 -16.38 -29.88 0.97
N GLY A 6 -15.78 -30.01 2.15
CA GLY A 6 -14.94 -28.94 2.70
C GLY A 6 -13.49 -29.10 2.23
N ASN A 7 -13.08 -28.49 1.11
CA ASN A 7 -11.67 -28.05 0.86
C ASN A 7 -11.32 -27.45 -0.53
N LYS A 8 -12.25 -27.28 -1.49
CA LYS A 8 -11.89 -26.74 -2.84
C LYS A 8 -12.47 -25.36 -3.17
N GLN A 9 -13.57 -24.96 -2.55
CA GLN A 9 -14.23 -23.69 -2.87
C GLN A 9 -13.51 -22.47 -2.24
N GLU A 10 -12.92 -22.61 -1.06
CA GLU A 10 -12.25 -21.49 -0.37
C GLU A 10 -10.97 -21.00 -1.08
N GLN A 11 -10.22 -21.90 -1.71
CA GLN A 11 -9.01 -21.53 -2.46
C GLN A 11 -9.30 -20.77 -3.76
N SER A 12 -10.55 -20.81 -4.25
CA SER A 12 -10.95 -20.10 -5.48
C SER A 12 -11.27 -18.62 -5.22
N ASN A 13 -11.78 -18.29 -4.02
CA ASN A 13 -12.22 -16.91 -3.72
C ASN A 13 -11.09 -15.89 -3.63
N LYS A 14 -9.84 -16.28 -3.37
CA LYS A 14 -8.70 -15.33 -3.29
C LYS A 14 -8.42 -14.56 -4.59
N TYR A 15 -8.94 -15.05 -5.71
CA TYR A 15 -8.77 -14.41 -7.02
C TYR A 15 -9.99 -13.59 -7.42
N PHE A 16 -11.08 -13.66 -6.66
CA PHE A 16 -12.21 -12.78 -6.89
C PHE A 16 -11.89 -11.36 -6.39
N GLY A 17 -12.19 -10.39 -7.23
CA GLY A 17 -12.06 -8.98 -6.90
C GLY A 17 -13.11 -8.14 -7.63
N PHE A 18 -12.99 -6.84 -7.47
CA PHE A 18 -13.87 -5.87 -8.10
C PHE A 18 -13.19 -5.29 -9.34
N ASP A 19 -13.87 -5.36 -10.48
CA ASP A 19 -13.44 -4.70 -11.70
C ASP A 19 -14.03 -3.29 -11.76
N CYS A 20 -13.16 -2.29 -11.64
CA CYS A 20 -13.56 -0.88 -11.66
C CYS A 20 -14.04 -0.39 -13.04
N LEU A 21 -13.76 -1.11 -14.13
CA LEU A 21 -14.21 -0.74 -15.48
C LEU A 21 -15.60 -1.28 -15.78
N THR A 22 -15.86 -2.54 -15.43
CA THR A 22 -17.16 -3.19 -15.70
C THR A 22 -18.16 -3.07 -14.55
N GLY A 23 -17.69 -2.74 -13.34
CA GLY A 23 -18.50 -2.59 -12.13
C GLY A 23 -18.96 -3.90 -11.52
N LYS A 24 -18.34 -5.03 -11.87
CA LYS A 24 -18.74 -6.38 -11.43
C LYS A 24 -17.70 -7.02 -10.52
N ILE A 25 -18.16 -7.91 -9.64
CA ILE A 25 -17.29 -8.80 -8.88
C ILE A 25 -17.02 -10.04 -9.74
N GLN A 26 -15.75 -10.32 -10.02
CA GLN A 26 -15.36 -11.39 -10.94
C GLN A 26 -13.99 -11.96 -10.57
N ASN A 27 -13.63 -13.10 -11.15
CA ASN A 27 -12.29 -13.66 -11.00
C ASN A 27 -11.28 -12.79 -11.78
N ASN A 28 -10.37 -12.15 -11.07
CA ASN A 28 -9.38 -11.23 -11.61
C ASN A 28 -8.36 -11.94 -12.52
N ILE A 29 -7.95 -13.17 -12.19
CA ILE A 29 -6.97 -13.91 -13.01
C ILE A 29 -7.55 -14.28 -14.37
N GLU A 30 -8.79 -14.79 -14.39
CA GLU A 30 -9.47 -15.19 -15.63
C GLU A 30 -9.74 -14.00 -16.56
N ASN A 31 -9.95 -12.80 -15.99
CA ASN A 31 -10.17 -11.57 -16.74
C ASN A 31 -8.88 -10.78 -17.02
N GLY A 32 -7.70 -11.35 -16.73
CA GLY A 32 -6.40 -10.71 -17.00
C GLY A 32 -6.08 -9.51 -16.09
N ILE A 33 -6.85 -9.30 -15.02
CA ILE A 33 -6.60 -8.29 -13.99
C ILE A 33 -5.54 -8.85 -13.04
N ILE A 34 -4.27 -8.65 -13.39
CA ILE A 34 -3.14 -9.18 -12.64
C ILE A 34 -2.20 -8.06 -12.17
N GLU A 35 -1.55 -8.30 -11.04
CA GLU A 35 -0.50 -7.43 -10.53
C GLU A 35 0.73 -8.28 -10.16
N PRO A 36 1.95 -7.76 -10.29
CA PRO A 36 3.15 -8.47 -9.88
C PRO A 36 3.16 -8.71 -8.37
N SER A 37 3.47 -9.94 -7.94
CA SER A 37 3.57 -10.29 -6.51
C SER A 37 4.59 -9.44 -5.75
N SER A 38 5.69 -9.06 -6.41
CA SER A 38 6.70 -8.17 -5.84
C SER A 38 6.16 -6.77 -5.53
N LEU A 39 5.24 -6.26 -6.37
CA LEU A 39 4.64 -4.95 -6.17
C LEU A 39 3.74 -4.93 -4.93
N LYS A 40 2.92 -5.98 -4.73
CA LYS A 40 2.07 -6.12 -3.54
C LYS A 40 2.89 -6.00 -2.24
N ILE A 41 3.98 -6.75 -2.15
CA ILE A 41 4.84 -6.78 -0.96
C ILE A 41 5.54 -5.43 -0.79
N LYS A 42 6.08 -4.87 -1.88
CA LYS A 42 6.84 -3.63 -1.81
C LYS A 42 5.99 -2.46 -1.34
N VAL A 43 4.78 -2.31 -1.88
CA VAL A 43 3.85 -1.24 -1.49
C VAL A 43 3.48 -1.33 0.00
N LEU A 44 3.17 -2.55 0.49
CA LEU A 44 2.86 -2.74 1.90
C LEU A 44 4.05 -2.44 2.82
N SER A 45 5.25 -2.90 2.44
CA SER A 45 6.48 -2.66 3.21
C SER A 45 6.79 -1.17 3.33
N ILE A 46 6.79 -0.43 2.22
CA ILE A 46 7.14 1.00 2.22
C ILE A 46 6.08 1.82 2.97
N ALA A 47 4.80 1.48 2.84
CA ALA A 47 3.73 2.17 3.56
C ALA A 47 3.87 1.96 5.07
N THR A 48 4.17 0.73 5.48
CA THR A 48 4.33 0.38 6.90
C THR A 48 5.53 1.08 7.51
N GLU A 49 6.68 1.08 6.83
CA GLU A 49 7.89 1.76 7.30
C GLU A 49 7.68 3.28 7.42
N ALA A 50 7.07 3.91 6.40
CA ALA A 50 6.76 5.32 6.42
C ALA A 50 5.78 5.70 7.55
N VAL A 51 4.74 4.89 7.77
CA VAL A 51 3.74 5.11 8.83
C VAL A 51 4.36 4.91 10.21
N CYS A 52 5.17 3.85 10.42
CA CYS A 52 5.92 3.67 11.65
C CYS A 52 6.82 4.88 11.92
N ASN A 53 7.55 5.36 10.93
CA ASN A 53 8.40 6.52 11.09
C ASN A 53 7.58 7.76 11.45
N MET A 54 6.43 7.98 10.82
CA MET A 54 5.55 9.10 11.16
C MET A 54 5.04 9.03 12.61
N ILE A 55 4.64 7.86 13.10
CA ILE A 55 4.14 7.66 14.47
C ILE A 55 5.26 7.85 15.52
N ASN A 56 6.49 7.46 15.20
CA ASN A 56 7.64 7.50 16.12
C ASN A 56 8.41 8.84 16.09
N VAL A 57 7.96 9.84 15.34
CA VAL A 57 8.57 11.17 15.40
C VAL A 57 8.05 11.89 16.64
N ASP A 58 8.90 12.00 17.66
CA ASP A 58 8.55 12.65 18.94
C ASP A 58 8.47 14.18 18.82
N SER A 59 9.26 14.80 17.95
CA SER A 59 9.22 16.25 17.75
C SER A 59 9.79 16.66 16.40
N ILE A 60 9.29 17.80 15.89
CA ILE A 60 9.74 18.42 14.65
C ILE A 60 10.34 19.77 14.99
N VAL A 61 11.63 19.95 14.76
CA VAL A 61 12.31 21.24 14.92
C VAL A 61 12.42 21.92 13.56
N ILE A 62 11.74 23.05 13.40
CA ILE A 62 11.77 23.85 12.17
C ILE A 62 12.74 25.02 12.38
N LEU A 63 13.87 25.01 11.67
CA LEU A 63 14.84 26.10 11.71
C LEU A 63 14.49 27.14 10.62
N ASN A 64 14.18 28.36 11.05
CA ASN A 64 14.09 29.49 10.12
C ASN A 64 15.50 29.89 9.69
N LYS A 65 15.72 30.13 8.39
CA LYS A 65 17.01 30.61 7.88
C LYS A 65 17.37 31.91 8.59
N GLU A 66 18.54 31.97 9.22
CA GLU A 66 19.05 33.23 9.77
C GLU A 66 19.20 34.26 8.65
N LYS A 67 18.64 35.46 8.82
CA LYS A 67 18.97 36.60 7.98
C LYS A 67 20.47 36.85 8.16
N LYS A 68 21.28 36.55 7.13
CA LYS A 68 22.69 36.95 7.09
C LYS A 68 22.76 38.42 7.46
N ARG A 69 23.40 38.76 8.58
CA ARG A 69 23.75 40.15 8.90
C ARG A 69 24.76 40.59 7.85
N GLU A 70 24.33 41.43 6.91
CA GLU A 70 25.26 42.21 6.09
C GLU A 70 26.08 43.08 7.03
N ARG A 71 27.38 42.77 7.18
CA ARG A 71 28.35 43.74 7.67
C ARG A 71 28.53 44.77 6.57
N THR A 72 27.88 45.91 6.67
CA THR A 72 28.37 47.13 6.03
C THR A 72 29.58 47.59 6.85
N GLU A 73 30.77 47.25 6.35
CA GLU A 73 32.03 47.84 6.81
C GLU A 73 32.03 49.34 6.44
N CYS A 74 32.45 50.18 7.39
CA CYS A 74 32.66 51.62 7.23
C CYS A 74 34.07 51.89 6.76
#